data_AF-A0A844IT24-F1
#
_entry.id   AF-A0A844IT24-F1
#
_cell.length_a   1.000
_cell.length_b   1.000
_cell.length_c   1.000
_cell.angle_alpha   90.00
_cell.angle_beta   90.00
_cell.angle_gamma   90.00
#
_symmetry.space_group_name_H-M   'P 1'
#
loop_
_entity.id
_entity.type
_entity.pdbx_description
1 polymer ?
#
loop_
_entity_poly.entity_id
_entity_poly.type
_entity_poly.pdbx_seq_one_letter_code
_entity_poly.pdbx_strand_id
1 'polypeptide(L)'
;MRKITLLVLSSILLLGTVACDNKAKTSSSAPDSAEKTGEVPTDKTILANQKDATSQLRRDQLNADIRAREQRNNVTGGNATRANSDLASE
;
A
#
# COMPACT_ATOMS: atom_id res chain seq x y z
N MET A 1 -11.73 32.53 -16.50
CA MET A 1 -10.90 31.69 -15.59
C MET A 1 -11.72 30.82 -14.65
N ARG A 2 -12.72 31.32 -13.90
CA ARG A 2 -13.53 30.50 -12.96
C ARG A 2 -14.22 29.26 -13.56
N LYS A 3 -14.67 29.31 -14.82
CA LYS A 3 -15.32 28.18 -15.50
C LYS A 3 -14.33 27.06 -15.89
N ILE A 4 -13.09 27.43 -16.19
CA ILE A 4 -12.02 26.48 -16.58
C ILE A 4 -11.54 25.74 -15.33
N THR A 5 -11.37 26.44 -14.20
CA THR A 5 -11.01 25.82 -12.93
C THR A 5 -12.07 24.83 -12.43
N LEU A 6 -13.36 25.14 -12.61
CA LEU A 6 -14.46 24.23 -12.26
C LEU A 6 -14.46 22.97 -13.14
N LEU A 7 -14.18 23.12 -14.43
CA LEU A 7 -14.11 22.00 -15.37
C LEU A 7 -12.92 21.09 -15.08
N VAL A 8 -11.74 21.67 -14.81
CA VAL A 8 -10.53 20.91 -14.45
C VAL A 8 -10.70 20.18 -13.12
N LEU A 9 -11.26 20.85 -12.10
CA LEU A 9 -11.50 20.23 -10.79
C LEU A 9 -12.53 19.09 -10.89
N SER A 10 -13.59 19.27 -11.69
CA SER A 10 -14.59 18.24 -11.97
C SER A 10 -13.96 17.02 -12.65
N SER A 11 -13.09 17.22 -13.64
CA SER A 11 -12.42 16.11 -14.33
C SER A 11 -11.52 15.33 -13.37
N ILE A 12 -10.78 16.01 -12.50
CA ILE A 12 -9.91 15.35 -11.49
C ILE A 12 -10.74 14.55 -10.49
N LEU A 13 -11.89 15.07 -10.05
CA LEU A 13 -12.76 14.37 -9.10
C LEU A 13 -13.34 13.07 -9.67
N LEU A 14 -13.71 13.06 -10.96
CA LEU A 14 -14.22 11.88 -11.67
C LEU A 14 -13.15 10.79 -11.86
N LEU A 15 -11.86 11.16 -11.94
CA LEU A 15 -10.74 10.22 -11.99
C LEU A 15 -10.42 9.60 -10.62
N GLY A 16 -10.85 10.23 -9.52
CA GLY A 16 -10.62 9.73 -8.17
C GLY A 16 -11.49 8.52 -7.78
N THR A 17 -12.70 8.39 -8.34
CA THR A 17 -13.65 7.35 -7.93
C THR A 17 -13.30 5.96 -8.47
N VAL A 18 -12.64 5.86 -9.63
CA VAL A 18 -12.20 4.57 -10.22
C VAL A 18 -11.02 3.94 -9.46
N ALA A 19 -10.29 4.70 -8.66
CA ALA A 19 -9.19 4.16 -7.85
C ALA A 19 -9.70 3.38 -6.62
N CYS A 20 -10.91 3.67 -6.13
CA CYS A 20 -11.49 3.01 -4.95
C CYS A 20 -12.27 1.73 -5.27
N ASP A 21 -12.49 1.40 -6.54
CA ASP A 21 -13.26 0.21 -6.94
C ASP A 21 -12.44 -1.10 -6.78
N ASN A 22 -11.12 -0.98 -6.71
CA ASN A 22 -10.25 -2.09 -6.35
C ASN A 22 -10.18 -2.20 -4.83
N LYS A 23 -10.91 -3.16 -4.25
CA LYS A 23 -10.72 -3.58 -2.86
C LYS A 23 -9.25 -4.01 -2.71
N ALA A 24 -8.42 -3.11 -2.19
CA ALA A 24 -6.97 -3.29 -2.15
C ALA A 24 -6.63 -4.58 -1.41
N LYS A 25 -6.09 -5.56 -2.14
CA LYS A 25 -5.67 -6.84 -1.57
C LYS A 25 -4.42 -6.62 -0.72
N THR A 26 -4.40 -7.14 0.50
CA THR A 26 -3.21 -7.08 1.36
C THR A 26 -2.10 -8.02 0.90
N SER A 27 -2.42 -9.01 0.06
CA SER A 27 -1.46 -9.84 -0.67
C SER A 27 -2.08 -10.36 -1.97
N SER A 28 -1.25 -10.82 -2.91
CA SER A 28 -1.71 -11.44 -4.16
C SER A 28 -2.62 -12.65 -3.92
N SER A 29 -2.45 -13.34 -2.78
CA SER A 29 -3.24 -14.50 -2.37
C SER A 29 -4.46 -14.15 -1.50
N ALA A 30 -4.71 -12.86 -1.18
CA ALA A 30 -5.89 -12.49 -0.41
C ALA A 30 -7.19 -12.73 -1.21
N PRO A 31 -8.36 -12.90 -0.57
CA PRO A 31 -9.64 -12.98 -1.28
C PRO A 31 -9.99 -11.64 -1.96
N ASP A 32 -10.69 -11.70 -3.09
CA ASP A 32 -11.08 -10.50 -3.85
C ASP A 32 -12.29 -9.74 -3.24
N SER A 33 -12.92 -10.31 -2.22
CA SER A 33 -14.06 -9.70 -1.53
C SER A 33 -14.15 -10.16 -0.07
N ALA A 34 -14.57 -9.26 0.82
CA ALA A 34 -14.81 -9.56 2.23
C ALA A 34 -15.94 -10.58 2.48
N GLU A 35 -16.84 -10.77 1.50
CA GLU A 35 -17.95 -11.73 1.57
C GLU A 35 -17.51 -13.18 1.26
N LYS A 36 -16.30 -13.38 0.73
CA LYS A 36 -15.77 -14.71 0.43
C LYS A 36 -14.91 -15.19 1.59
N THR A 37 -15.27 -16.32 2.18
CA THR A 37 -14.35 -17.08 3.02
C THR A 37 -13.19 -17.53 2.13
N GLY A 38 -11.97 -17.12 2.47
CA GLY A 38 -10.79 -17.44 1.66
C GLY A 38 -10.61 -18.95 1.51
N GLU A 39 -10.16 -19.37 0.33
CA GLU A 39 -9.77 -20.77 0.12
C GLU A 39 -8.52 -21.09 0.95
N VAL A 40 -8.43 -22.34 1.41
CA VAL A 40 -7.21 -22.82 2.06
C VAL A 40 -6.07 -22.74 1.05
N PRO A 41 -4.96 -22.04 1.36
CA PRO A 41 -3.84 -21.91 0.44
C PRO A 41 -3.25 -23.28 0.08
N THR A 42 -2.95 -23.48 -1.21
CA THR A 42 -2.20 -24.67 -1.65
C THR A 42 -0.75 -24.61 -1.18
N ASP A 43 -0.07 -25.75 -1.11
CA ASP A 43 1.37 -25.81 -0.81
C ASP A 43 2.20 -24.93 -1.75
N LYS A 44 1.85 -24.90 -3.03
CA LYS A 44 2.49 -24.02 -4.03
C LYS A 44 2.34 -22.55 -3.66
N THR A 45 1.15 -22.13 -3.24
CA THR A 45 0.86 -20.75 -2.80
C THR A 45 1.65 -20.42 -1.54
N ILE A 46 1.72 -21.34 -0.58
CA ILE A 46 2.47 -21.16 0.67
C ILE A 46 3.96 -20.93 0.38
N LEU A 47 4.57 -21.79 -0.46
CA LEU A 47 5.99 -21.68 -0.82
C LEU A 47 6.28 -20.39 -1.60
N ALA A 48 5.41 -20.01 -2.52
CA ALA A 48 5.54 -18.75 -3.25
C ALA A 48 5.48 -17.54 -2.30
N ASN A 49 4.53 -17.53 -1.37
CA ASN A 49 4.40 -16.47 -0.36
C ASN A 49 5.62 -16.40 0.56
N GLN A 50 6.15 -17.55 1.01
CA GLN A 50 7.36 -17.60 1.83
C GLN A 50 8.57 -17.03 1.07
N LYS A 51 8.75 -17.43 -0.19
CA LYS A 51 9.85 -16.95 -1.03
C LYS A 51 9.78 -15.45 -1.26
N ASP A 52 8.59 -14.92 -1.52
CA ASP A 52 8.35 -13.50 -1.69
C ASP A 52 8.60 -12.72 -0.39
N ALA A 53 8.06 -13.19 0.74
CA ALA A 53 8.23 -12.58 2.05
C ALA A 53 9.70 -12.52 2.51
N THR A 54 10.51 -13.51 2.11
CA THR A 54 11.94 -13.59 2.45
C THR A 54 12.86 -13.04 1.35
N SER A 55 12.30 -12.50 0.27
CA SER A 55 13.07 -11.99 -0.87
C SER A 55 13.81 -10.69 -0.55
N GLN A 56 14.93 -10.46 -1.24
CA GLN A 56 15.62 -9.17 -1.18
C GLN A 56 14.74 -8.04 -1.74
N LEU A 57 13.97 -8.31 -2.80
CA LEU A 57 13.05 -7.33 -3.38
C LEU A 57 12.04 -6.81 -2.34
N ARG A 58 11.45 -7.72 -1.55
CA ARG A 58 10.52 -7.33 -0.48
C ARG A 58 11.22 -6.51 0.60
N ARG A 59 12.45 -6.86 0.99
CA ARG A 59 13.25 -6.05 1.92
C ARG A 59 13.52 -4.65 1.37
N ASP A 60 13.92 -4.53 0.11
CA ASP A 60 14.22 -3.24 -0.52
C ASP A 60 12.97 -2.34 -0.61
N GLN A 61 11.81 -2.94 -0.91
CA GLN A 61 10.51 -2.26 -0.90
C GLN A 61 10.17 -1.71 0.49
N LEU A 62 10.31 -2.54 1.54
CA LEU A 62 10.06 -2.13 2.93
C LEU A 62 11.00 -0.99 3.36
N ASN A 63 12.29 -1.13 3.07
CA ASN A 63 13.29 -0.10 3.36
C ASN A 63 13.01 1.22 2.63
N ALA A 64 12.52 1.16 1.39
CA ALA A 64 12.11 2.35 0.65
C ALA A 64 10.92 3.06 1.31
N ASP A 65 9.92 2.31 1.77
CA ASP A 65 8.76 2.86 2.47
C ASP A 65 9.13 3.50 3.81
N ILE A 66 9.98 2.83 4.61
CA ILE A 66 10.52 3.40 5.86
C ILE A 66 11.24 4.71 5.59
N ARG A 67 12.15 4.75 4.61
CA ARG A 67 12.85 6.01 4.24
C ARG A 67 11.86 7.11 3.85
N ALA A 68 10.82 6.78 3.08
CA ALA A 68 9.81 7.76 2.69
C ALA A 68 9.01 8.28 3.90
N ARG A 69 8.72 7.42 4.88
CA ARG A 69 8.07 7.82 6.15
C ARG A 69 8.98 8.75 6.95
N GLU A 70 10.25 8.41 7.10
CA GLU A 70 11.22 9.25 7.82
C GLU A 70 11.42 10.61 7.15
N GLN A 71 11.49 10.65 5.82
CA GLN A 71 11.55 11.90 5.07
C GLN A 71 10.33 12.78 5.36
N ARG A 72 9.11 12.22 5.35
CA ARG A 72 7.90 12.98 5.69
C ARG A 72 7.91 13.43 7.15
N ASN A 73 8.29 12.56 8.08
CA ASN A 73 8.40 12.91 9.49
C ASN A 73 9.33 14.13 9.68
N ASN A 74 10.52 14.09 9.08
CA ASN A 74 11.50 15.16 9.13
C ASN A 74 10.96 16.48 8.55
N VAL A 75 10.23 16.43 7.43
CA VAL A 75 9.58 17.62 6.85
C VAL A 75 8.53 18.22 7.79
N THR A 76 7.84 17.39 8.58
CA THR A 76 6.81 17.83 9.54
C THR A 76 7.34 18.16 10.93
N GLY A 77 8.66 18.24 11.11
CA GLY A 77 9.29 18.62 12.39
C GLY A 77 9.75 17.45 13.27
N GLY A 78 9.79 16.22 12.74
CA GLY A 78 10.52 15.08 13.33
C GLY A 78 9.85 14.39 14.52
N ASN A 79 8.65 14.83 14.93
CA ASN A 79 8.00 14.38 16.16
C ASN A 79 6.95 13.26 15.96
N ALA A 80 6.88 12.66 14.78
CA ALA A 80 5.96 11.55 14.56
C ALA A 80 6.40 10.32 15.38
N THR A 81 5.44 9.70 16.05
CA THR A 81 5.65 8.39 16.68
C THR A 81 5.87 7.35 15.60
N ARG A 82 7.05 6.72 15.61
CA ARG A 82 7.41 5.64 14.68
C ARG A 82 6.60 4.39 15.02
N ALA A 83 6.13 3.66 14.01
CA ALA A 83 5.46 2.38 14.25
C ALA A 83 6.50 1.33 14.67
N ASN A 84 6.12 0.42 15.58
CA ASN A 84 7.01 -0.67 16.01
C ASN A 84 7.49 -1.54 14.84
N SER A 85 6.67 -1.71 13.80
CA SER A 85 7.03 -2.42 12.57
C SER A 85 8.17 -1.75 11.81
N ASP A 86 8.23 -0.42 11.85
CA ASP A 86 9.26 0.35 11.15
C ASP A 86 10.60 0.17 11.89
N LEU A 87 10.57 0.21 13.23
CA LEU A 87 11.74 -0.04 14.08
C LEU A 87 12.28 -1.48 13.98
N ALA A 88 11.38 -2.46 13.89
CA ALA A 88 11.77 -3.86 13.80
C ALA A 88 12.34 -4.27 12.43
N SER A 89 12.18 -3.39 11.42
CA SER A 89 12.62 -3.62 10.04
C SER A 89 13.89 -2.84 9.68
N GLU A 90 14.42 -2.01 10.59
CA GLU A 90 15.76 -1.40 10.51
C GLU A 90 16.85 -2.44 10.79
#